data_AF-A0A7Z2K3E3-F1
#
_entry.id   AF-A0A7Z2K3E3-F1
#
_cell.length_a   1.000
_cell.length_b   1.000
_cell.length_c   1.000
_cell.angle_alpha   90.00
_cell.angle_beta   90.00
_cell.angle_gamma   90.00
#
_symmetry.space_group_name_H-M   'P 1'
#
loop_
_entity.id
_entity.type
_entity.pdbx_description
1 polymer ?
#
loop_
_entity_poly.entity_id
_entity_poly.type
_entity_poly.pdbx_seq_one_letter_code
_entity_poly.pdbx_strand_id
1 'polypeptide(L)' 'MIRGNVNGEAAFSMDMDNSLNVIAISEAAGFPEDKAECKEKVCDY' A
#
# COMPACT_ATOMS: atom_id res chain seq x y z
N MET A 1 -2.78 -11.82 -6.95
CA MET A 1 -1.92 -10.63 -7.15
C MET A 1 -2.27 -9.86 -8.42
N ILE A 2 -2.80 -8.65 -8.25
CA ILE A 2 -2.88 -7.57 -9.24
C ILE A 2 -1.75 -6.58 -8.99
N ARG A 3 -1.22 -5.98 -10.06
CA ARG A 3 -0.24 -4.89 -10.00
C ARG A 3 -0.81 -3.66 -10.68
N GLY A 4 -0.57 -2.49 -10.11
CA GLY A 4 -1.01 -1.21 -10.67
C GLY A 4 -0.07 -0.08 -10.30
N ASN A 5 -0.31 1.09 -10.89
CA ASN A 5 0.43 2.31 -10.59
C ASN A 5 -0.54 3.43 -10.21
N VAL A 6 -0.21 4.21 -9.18
CA VAL A 6 -0.86 5.47 -8.87
C VAL A 6 -0.17 6.56 -9.68
N ASN A 7 -0.94 7.30 -10.48
CA ASN A 7 -0.46 8.37 -11.37
C ASN A 7 0.67 7.98 -12.34
N GLY A 8 0.89 6.68 -12.57
CA GLY A 8 2.00 6.17 -13.38
C GLY A 8 3.36 6.20 -12.69
N GLU A 9 3.42 6.58 -11.41
CA GLU A 9 4.68 6.83 -10.69
C GLU A 9 4.90 5.84 -9.54
N ALA A 10 3.87 5.56 -8.73
CA ALA A 10 4.00 4.73 -7.53
C ALA A 10 3.34 3.36 -7.75
N ALA A 11 4.14 2.30 -7.75
CA ALA A 11 3.66 0.94 -7.97
C ALA A 11 3.05 0.36 -6.71
N PHE A 12 1.91 -0.32 -6.85
CA PHE A 12 1.28 -1.08 -5.77
C PHE A 12 0.93 -2.49 -6.24
N SER A 13 0.76 -3.39 -5.27
CA SER A 13 0.17 -4.70 -5.49
C SER A 13 -1.05 -4.92 -4.61
N MET A 14 -2.02 -5.65 -5.14
CA MET A 14 -3.21 -6.07 -4.40
C MET A 14 -3.36 -7.58 -4.50
N ASP A 15 -3.66 -8.21 -3.39
CA ASP A 15 -4.09 -9.61 -3.37
C ASP A 15 -5.58 -9.71 -3.11
N MET A 16 -6.19 -10.66 -3.81
CA MET A 16 -7.62 -10.92 -3.76
C MET A 16 -7.88 -12.38 -3.49
N ASP A 17 -8.97 -12.65 -2.80
CA ASP A 17 -9.49 -14.00 -2.63
C ASP A 17 -10.23 -14.50 -3.88
N ASN A 18 -10.69 -15.75 -3.83
CA ASN A 18 -11.45 -16.37 -4.93
C ASN A 18 -12.84 -15.75 -5.15
N SER A 19 -13.30 -14.91 -4.23
CA SER A 19 -14.57 -14.18 -4.31
C SER A 19 -14.38 -12.72 -4.77
N LEU A 20 -13.17 -12.37 -5.22
CA LEU A 20 -12.79 -11.02 -5.66
C LEU A 20 -12.79 -9.95 -4.55
N ASN A 21 -12.71 -10.35 -3.28
CA ASN A 21 -12.48 -9.41 -2.19
C ASN A 21 -11.00 -9.09 -2.08
N VAL A 22 -10.68 -7.82 -1.81
CA VAL A 22 -9.32 -7.40 -1.51
C VAL A 22 -8.95 -7.85 -0.10
N ILE A 23 -7.88 -8.64 0.01
CA ILE A 23 -7.39 -9.17 1.29
C ILE A 23 -6.07 -8.52 1.72
N ALA A 24 -5.32 -7.94 0.79
CA ALA A 24 -4.11 -7.18 1.09
C ALA A 24 -3.84 -6.14 0.01
N ILE A 25 -3.28 -5.00 0.44
CA ILE A 25 -2.71 -3.97 -0.43
C ILE A 25 -1.30 -3.72 0.07
N SER A 26 -0.34 -3.67 -0.84
CA SER A 26 1.06 -3.43 -0.50
C SER A 26 1.65 -2.36 -1.41
N GLU A 27 2.41 -1.47 -0.80
CA GLU A 27 3.20 -0.45 -1.47
C GLU A 27 4.43 -1.10 -2.11
N ALA A 28 4.82 -0.61 -3.29
CA ALA A 28 6.03 -1.02 -3.98
C ALA A 28 6.82 0.22 -4.45
N ALA A 29 7.70 0.05 -5.43
CA ALA A 29 8.61 1.10 -5.88
C ALA A 29 7.87 2.41 -6.23
N GLY A 30 8.41 3.54 -5.75
CA GLY A 30 7.86 4.87 -6.03
C GLY A 30 6.82 5.36 -5.02
N PHE A 31 6.38 4.52 -4.06
CA PHE A 31 5.63 5.04 -2.91
C PHE A 31 6.54 5.92 -2.03
N PRO A 32 6.08 7.12 -1.66
CA PRO A 32 6.87 7.99 -0.80
C PRO A 32 7.00 7.37 0.58
N GLU A 33 8.18 7.49 1.20
CA GLU A 33 8.32 7.12 2.60
C GLU A 33 7.36 7.93 3.47
N ASP A 34 6.88 7.31 4.55
CA ASP A 34 6.15 8.01 5.59
C ASP A 34 6.92 9.26 5.99
N LYS A 35 6.26 10.41 5.79
CA LYS A 35 6.84 11.69 6.16
C LYS A 35 7.14 11.67 7.66
N ALA A 36 8.22 12.34 8.06
CA ALA A 36 8.60 12.41 9.47
C ALA A 36 7.48 12.97 10.37
N GLU A 37 6.66 13.88 9.85
CA GLU A 37 5.45 14.41 10.51
C GLU A 37 4.36 13.35 10.78
N CYS A 38 4.37 12.24 10.03
CA CYS A 38 3.46 11.11 10.19
C CYS A 38 4.04 9.99 11.07
N LYS A 39 5.35 10.01 11.36
CA LYS A 39 6.06 8.93 12.07
C LYS A 39 5.83 8.89 13.59
N GLU A 40 5.04 9.78 14.17
CA GLU A 40 4.76 9.77 15.61
C GLU A 40 3.25 9.84 15.94
N LYS A 41 2.60 8.68 15.84
CA LYS A 41 1.72 8.18 16.92
C LYS A 41 1.83 6.66 16.93
N VAL A 42 2.75 6.14 17.74
CA VAL A 42 2.71 4.74 18.15
C VAL A 42 1.36 4.56 18.84
N CYS A 43 0.46 3.77 18.24
CA CYS A 43 -0.72 3.29 18.94
C CYS A 43 -0.22 2.30 20.00
N ASP A 44 0.00 2.78 21.23
CA ASP A 44 0.06 1.90 22.40
C ASP A 44 -1.26 1.14 22.46
N TYR A 45 -1.19 -0.19 22.32
CA TYR A 45 -2.30 -1.10 22.51
C TYR A 45 -2.09 -1.92 23.77
#